data_AF-A0A7S2LZ29-F1
#
_entry.id   AF-A0A7S2LZ29-F1
#
_cell.length_a   1.000
_cell.length_b   1.000
_cell.length_c   1.000
_cell.angle_alpha   90.00
_cell.angle_beta   90.00
_cell.angle_gamma   90.00
#
_symmetry.space_group_name_H-M   'P 1'
#
loop_
_entity.id
_entity.type
_entity.pdbx_description
1 polymer ?
#
loop_
_entity_poly.entity_id
_entity_poly.type
_entity_poly.pdbx_seq_one_letter_code
_entity_poly.pdbx_strand_id
1 'polypeptide(L)'
;LYLVGAGVRKKSVIKVYAVAMYSTPNVLASAASSTTLRDAARIFNSTSSMTTFVLEMVYSAGAEKIAGAIAESVKPRYSGDPSDIGRLESLIIEGVNAIGGQATKGTTFRFNCSEEGVTVSVNGAEQGMAALNGLGSAFVDVFMDGNTVSPTLVDSCVSTWSSDDAKLMATTLVGLNEKIRHSGNDEKIIDTSEDEVVIDSNTAANATATEVDEPNEATTIPSKEYDHGDEKHEMPRLKTLRPKQKH
;
A
#
# COMPACT_ATOMS: atom_id res chain seq x y z
N LEU A 1 7.23 12.31 0.15
CA LEU A 1 7.84 11.33 -0.77
C LEU A 1 8.07 12.00 -2.13
N TYR A 2 8.99 11.48 -2.92
CA TYR A 2 9.32 11.95 -4.27
C TYR A 2 8.99 10.86 -5.30
N LEU A 3 8.65 11.25 -6.54
CA LEU A 3 8.43 10.31 -7.64
C LEU A 3 9.74 9.62 -8.01
N VAL A 4 9.79 8.29 -7.85
CA VAL A 4 10.94 7.47 -8.28
C VAL A 4 10.86 7.22 -9.77
N GLY A 5 9.68 6.84 -10.28
CA GLY A 5 9.45 6.56 -11.70
C GLY A 5 8.02 6.06 -11.96
N ALA A 6 7.70 5.82 -13.23
CA ALA A 6 6.37 5.36 -13.66
C ALA A 6 6.42 4.32 -14.79
N GLY A 7 5.45 3.42 -14.82
CA GLY A 7 5.35 2.31 -15.77
C GLY A 7 3.92 1.86 -16.01
N VAL A 8 3.76 0.70 -16.67
CA VAL A 8 2.45 0.12 -17.01
C VAL A 8 2.47 -1.40 -16.77
N ARG A 9 1.49 -1.96 -16.06
CA ARG A 9 1.26 -3.43 -16.05
C ARG A 9 0.52 -3.82 -17.31
N LYS A 10 1.03 -4.82 -18.01
CA LYS A 10 0.39 -5.43 -19.18
C LYS A 10 0.03 -6.89 -18.87
N LYS A 11 -1.05 -7.40 -19.45
CA LYS A 11 -1.36 -8.83 -19.51
C LYS A 11 -1.51 -9.21 -20.98
N SER A 12 -0.51 -9.91 -21.52
CA SER A 12 -0.30 -9.97 -22.98
C SER A 12 -0.26 -8.55 -23.58
N VAL A 13 -0.95 -8.30 -24.69
CA VAL A 13 -1.03 -6.99 -25.35
C VAL A 13 -1.87 -5.93 -24.60
N ILE A 14 -2.66 -6.34 -23.59
CA ILE A 14 -3.62 -5.45 -22.91
C ILE A 14 -2.93 -4.69 -21.77
N LYS A 15 -2.99 -3.36 -21.77
CA LYS A 15 -2.63 -2.53 -20.61
C LYS A 15 -3.71 -2.68 -19.52
N VAL A 16 -3.32 -2.94 -18.28
CA VAL A 16 -4.25 -3.16 -17.15
C VAL A 16 -4.35 -1.89 -16.30
N TYR A 17 -3.21 -1.38 -15.86
CA TYR A 17 -3.08 -0.11 -15.14
C TYR A 17 -1.75 0.57 -15.46
N ALA A 18 -1.70 1.89 -15.33
CA ALA A 18 -0.46 2.61 -15.10
C ALA A 18 -0.04 2.44 -13.63
N VAL A 19 1.24 2.58 -13.32
CA VAL A 19 1.77 2.53 -11.95
C VAL A 19 2.87 3.58 -11.77
N ALA A 20 2.86 4.29 -10.65
CA ALA A 20 3.92 5.21 -10.24
C ALA A 20 4.44 4.81 -8.85
N MET A 21 5.77 4.85 -8.68
CA MET A 21 6.44 4.58 -7.41
C MET A 21 6.88 5.90 -6.78
N TYR A 22 6.63 6.07 -5.48
CA TYR A 22 7.08 7.21 -4.68
C TYR A 22 7.84 6.72 -3.45
N SER A 23 8.94 7.37 -3.06
CA SER A 23 9.71 6.96 -1.88
C SER A 23 10.51 8.12 -1.24
N THR A 24 11.41 7.84 -0.30
CA THR A 24 12.25 8.82 0.41
C THR A 24 13.51 9.18 -0.39
N PRO A 25 14.16 10.33 -0.14
CA PRO A 25 15.43 10.70 -0.79
C PRO A 25 16.53 9.63 -0.70
N ASN A 26 16.57 8.86 0.38
CA ASN A 26 17.55 7.79 0.59
C ASN A 26 17.36 6.63 -0.42
N VAL A 27 16.12 6.35 -0.83
CA VAL A 27 15.80 5.37 -1.89
C VAL A 27 16.14 5.91 -3.27
N LEU A 28 15.85 7.20 -3.54
CA LEU A 28 16.28 7.88 -4.76
C LEU A 28 17.82 7.83 -4.93
N ALA A 29 18.57 8.10 -3.86
CA ALA A 29 20.03 8.03 -3.88
C ALA A 29 20.58 6.60 -4.10
N SER A 30 19.76 5.57 -3.86
CA SER A 30 20.12 4.16 -4.06
C SER A 30 19.86 3.65 -5.49
N ALA A 31 19.35 4.49 -6.39
CA ALA A 31 18.89 4.12 -7.74
C ALA A 31 19.99 3.84 -8.79
N ALA A 32 21.24 3.59 -8.36
CA ALA A 32 22.35 3.23 -9.25
C ALA A 32 22.13 1.91 -10.02
N SER A 33 21.24 1.03 -9.52
CA SER A 33 20.79 -0.19 -10.18
C SER A 33 19.37 -0.56 -9.73
N SER A 34 18.70 -1.45 -10.45
CA SER A 34 17.40 -2.01 -10.04
C SER A 34 17.47 -2.74 -8.70
N THR A 35 18.52 -3.53 -8.48
CA THR A 35 18.75 -4.28 -7.22
C THR A 35 18.92 -3.34 -6.03
N THR A 36 19.85 -2.37 -6.12
CA THR A 36 20.10 -1.42 -5.01
C THR A 36 18.90 -0.53 -4.72
N LEU A 37 18.13 -0.18 -5.75
CA LEU A 37 16.87 0.55 -5.60
C LEU A 37 15.81 -0.27 -4.86
N ARG A 38 15.57 -1.52 -5.31
CA ARG A 38 14.61 -2.45 -4.70
C ARG A 38 14.95 -2.70 -3.24
N ASP A 39 16.23 -2.95 -2.96
CA ASP A 39 16.69 -3.31 -1.62
C ASP A 39 16.53 -2.13 -0.65
N ALA A 40 16.91 -0.91 -1.05
CA ALA A 40 16.61 0.30 -0.28
C ALA A 40 15.09 0.51 -0.09
N ALA A 41 14.29 0.33 -1.14
CA ALA A 41 12.85 0.57 -1.12
C ALA A 41 12.05 -0.40 -0.22
N ARG A 42 12.59 -1.59 0.10
CA ARG A 42 11.93 -2.66 0.87
C ARG A 42 12.46 -2.90 2.29
N ILE A 43 13.52 -2.18 2.70
CA ILE A 43 14.20 -2.36 4.00
C ILE A 43 13.38 -1.80 5.17
N PHE A 44 12.64 -0.70 4.96
CA PHE A 44 11.85 0.04 5.96
C PHE A 44 12.58 0.33 7.27
N ASN A 45 13.19 1.51 7.34
CA ASN A 45 13.91 1.97 8.52
C ASN A 45 13.71 3.47 8.75
N SER A 46 14.40 4.04 9.75
CA SER A 46 14.25 5.45 10.11
C SER A 46 14.56 6.45 8.99
N THR A 47 15.31 6.11 7.94
CA THR A 47 15.59 6.99 6.77
C THR A 47 14.80 6.62 5.50
N SER A 48 14.24 5.41 5.48
CA SER A 48 13.47 4.86 4.36
C SER A 48 12.15 4.25 4.84
N SER A 49 11.36 5.01 5.59
CA SER A 49 10.20 4.48 6.34
C SER A 49 9.01 4.05 5.49
N MET A 50 8.86 4.57 4.26
CA MET A 50 7.70 4.28 3.42
C MET A 50 8.03 4.34 1.92
N THR A 51 7.51 3.34 1.19
CA THR A 51 7.46 3.31 -0.28
C THR A 51 6.00 3.19 -0.70
N THR A 52 5.53 4.12 -1.54
CA THR A 52 4.13 4.16 -2.01
C THR A 52 4.04 3.79 -3.48
N PHE A 53 3.14 2.87 -3.83
CA PHE A 53 2.71 2.66 -5.21
C PHE A 53 1.33 3.27 -5.44
N VAL A 54 1.18 4.01 -6.53
CA VAL A 54 -0.12 4.49 -7.03
C VAL A 54 -0.40 3.81 -8.36
N LEU A 55 -1.50 3.08 -8.45
CA LEU A 55 -1.97 2.42 -9.67
C LEU A 55 -3.18 3.18 -10.21
N GLU A 56 -3.22 3.45 -11.51
CA GLU A 56 -4.40 4.01 -12.19
C GLU A 56 -4.94 3.00 -13.21
N MET A 57 -6.19 2.55 -13.01
CA MET A 57 -6.82 1.55 -13.87
C MET A 57 -7.04 2.11 -15.27
N VAL A 58 -6.59 1.38 -16.31
CA VAL A 58 -6.88 1.70 -17.71
C VAL A 58 -7.81 0.68 -18.38
N TYR A 59 -8.16 -0.39 -17.66
CA TYR A 59 -9.11 -1.43 -18.04
C TYR A 59 -9.99 -1.77 -16.82
N SER A 60 -11.32 -1.79 -16.97
CA SER A 60 -12.24 -1.98 -15.84
C SER A 60 -12.25 -3.43 -15.31
N ALA A 61 -12.33 -3.61 -13.99
CA ALA A 61 -12.46 -4.93 -13.37
C ALA A 61 -13.21 -4.89 -12.03
N GLY A 62 -13.90 -5.99 -11.70
CA GLY A 62 -14.58 -6.18 -10.41
C GLY A 62 -13.60 -6.39 -9.26
N ALA A 63 -14.09 -6.17 -8.03
CA ALA A 63 -13.35 -6.19 -6.78
C ALA A 63 -12.43 -7.42 -6.61
N GLU A 64 -13.01 -8.62 -6.65
CA GLU A 64 -12.36 -9.91 -6.39
C GLU A 64 -11.27 -10.20 -7.41
N LYS A 65 -11.52 -9.82 -8.68
CA LYS A 65 -10.58 -9.97 -9.80
C LYS A 65 -9.36 -9.07 -9.66
N ILE A 66 -9.46 -7.94 -8.96
CA ILE A 66 -8.33 -7.04 -8.69
C ILE A 66 -7.58 -7.53 -7.45
N ALA A 67 -8.29 -7.79 -6.36
CA ALA A 67 -7.74 -8.32 -5.11
C ALA A 67 -6.93 -9.60 -5.33
N GLY A 68 -7.55 -10.64 -5.92
CA GLY A 68 -6.86 -11.90 -6.24
C GLY A 68 -5.69 -11.71 -7.20
N ALA A 69 -5.81 -10.85 -8.22
CA ALA A 69 -4.70 -10.59 -9.15
C ALA A 69 -3.54 -9.75 -8.56
N ILE A 70 -3.71 -9.21 -7.35
CA ILE A 70 -2.67 -8.59 -6.52
C ILE A 70 -2.13 -9.61 -5.51
N ALA A 71 -3.00 -10.33 -4.79
CA ALA A 71 -2.60 -11.36 -3.83
C ALA A 71 -1.82 -12.52 -4.47
N GLU A 72 -2.22 -13.03 -5.63
CA GLU A 72 -1.44 -14.01 -6.41
C GLU A 72 -0.08 -13.46 -6.88
N SER A 73 0.10 -12.13 -6.89
CA SER A 73 1.41 -11.52 -7.15
C SER A 73 2.25 -11.41 -5.86
N VAL A 74 1.63 -11.24 -4.69
CA VAL A 74 2.29 -11.11 -3.36
C VAL A 74 2.64 -12.48 -2.75
N LYS A 75 1.76 -13.48 -2.89
CA LYS A 75 1.92 -14.85 -2.35
C LYS A 75 3.32 -15.47 -2.56
N PRO A 76 3.95 -15.43 -3.75
CA PRO A 76 5.29 -16.01 -3.94
C PRO A 76 6.46 -15.14 -3.39
N ARG A 77 6.18 -14.01 -2.75
CA ARG A 77 7.16 -13.02 -2.23
C ARG A 77 7.05 -12.81 -0.72
N TYR A 78 5.90 -13.12 -0.14
CA TYR A 78 5.66 -13.03 1.29
C TYR A 78 6.16 -14.29 2.01
N SER A 79 6.77 -14.11 3.19
CA SER A 79 7.40 -15.18 3.97
C SER A 79 6.62 -15.63 5.20
N GLY A 80 5.47 -15.00 5.48
CA GLY A 80 4.49 -15.49 6.46
C GLY A 80 3.54 -16.53 5.84
N ASP A 81 2.36 -16.73 6.44
CA ASP A 81 1.40 -17.69 5.91
C ASP A 81 0.68 -17.13 4.66
N PRO A 82 0.53 -17.89 3.56
CA PRO A 82 -0.21 -17.42 2.38
C PRO A 82 -1.67 -17.02 2.64
N SER A 83 -2.26 -17.44 3.76
CA SER A 83 -3.61 -17.02 4.20
C SER A 83 -3.65 -15.64 4.86
N ASP A 84 -2.54 -15.15 5.44
CA ASP A 84 -2.44 -13.79 6.03
C ASP A 84 -2.84 -12.70 5.02
N ILE A 85 -2.47 -12.92 3.75
CA ILE A 85 -2.72 -12.04 2.60
C ILE A 85 -4.23 -11.79 2.39
N GLY A 86 -5.11 -12.63 2.95
CA GLY A 86 -6.56 -12.43 2.93
C GLY A 86 -7.00 -11.06 3.43
N ARG A 87 -6.32 -10.44 4.43
CA ARG A 87 -6.69 -9.07 4.87
C ARG A 87 -6.39 -8.01 3.81
N LEU A 88 -5.31 -8.18 3.03
CA LEU A 88 -4.99 -7.32 1.89
C LEU A 88 -6.04 -7.49 0.77
N GLU A 89 -6.51 -8.71 0.54
CA GLU A 89 -7.61 -8.96 -0.41
C GLU A 89 -8.91 -8.27 0.03
N SER A 90 -9.32 -8.43 1.29
CA SER A 90 -10.53 -7.80 1.82
C SER A 90 -10.48 -6.28 1.74
N LEU A 91 -9.37 -5.62 2.08
CA LEU A 91 -9.21 -4.17 1.97
C LEU A 91 -9.38 -3.63 0.53
N ILE A 92 -8.92 -4.39 -0.46
CA ILE A 92 -9.09 -4.05 -1.88
C ILE A 92 -10.55 -4.26 -2.29
N ILE A 93 -11.20 -5.32 -1.81
CA ILE A 93 -12.62 -5.61 -2.09
C ILE A 93 -13.54 -4.56 -1.45
N GLU A 94 -13.33 -4.25 -0.17
CA GLU A 94 -14.02 -3.21 0.60
C GLU A 94 -14.01 -1.87 -0.16
N GLY A 95 -12.83 -1.39 -0.58
CA GLY A 95 -12.69 -0.13 -1.29
C GLY A 95 -13.24 -0.11 -2.71
N VAL A 96 -13.26 -1.24 -3.43
CA VAL A 96 -13.90 -1.32 -4.76
C VAL A 96 -15.42 -1.42 -4.63
N ASN A 97 -15.92 -2.10 -3.61
CA ASN A 97 -17.36 -2.19 -3.32
C ASN A 97 -17.93 -0.82 -2.89
N ALA A 98 -17.18 -0.05 -2.10
CA ALA A 98 -17.52 1.32 -1.73
C ALA A 98 -17.71 2.28 -2.93
N ILE A 99 -17.10 1.99 -4.09
CA ILE A 99 -17.27 2.76 -5.34
C ILE A 99 -18.19 2.08 -6.37
N GLY A 100 -18.99 1.09 -5.96
CA GLY A 100 -19.98 0.42 -6.82
C GLY A 100 -19.55 -0.96 -7.37
N GLY A 101 -18.59 -1.64 -6.75
CA GLY A 101 -18.22 -3.03 -7.05
C GLY A 101 -17.33 -3.23 -8.28
N GLN A 102 -17.00 -2.15 -9.00
CA GLN A 102 -16.10 -2.19 -10.15
C GLN A 102 -15.16 -0.99 -10.17
N ALA A 103 -13.86 -1.25 -10.20
CA ALA A 103 -12.88 -0.24 -10.53
C ALA A 103 -12.94 0.02 -12.04
N THR A 104 -13.44 1.19 -12.42
CA THR A 104 -13.51 1.67 -13.80
C THR A 104 -12.22 2.38 -14.22
N LYS A 105 -12.06 2.70 -15.52
CA LYS A 105 -10.90 3.49 -15.99
C LYS A 105 -10.80 4.82 -15.21
N GLY A 106 -9.60 5.14 -14.72
CA GLY A 106 -9.32 6.29 -13.88
C GLY A 106 -9.51 6.03 -12.37
N THR A 107 -10.01 4.86 -11.97
CA THR A 107 -9.97 4.43 -10.57
C THR A 107 -8.52 4.32 -10.13
N THR A 108 -8.18 4.92 -8.98
CA THR A 108 -6.84 4.89 -8.41
C THR A 108 -6.78 4.00 -7.17
N PHE A 109 -5.72 3.20 -7.08
CA PHE A 109 -5.37 2.47 -5.87
C PHE A 109 -4.04 3.01 -5.34
N ARG A 110 -3.97 3.27 -4.04
CA ARG A 110 -2.74 3.64 -3.33
C ARG A 110 -2.38 2.52 -2.37
N PHE A 111 -1.12 2.10 -2.40
CA PHE A 111 -0.54 1.13 -1.48
C PHE A 111 0.67 1.80 -0.83
N ASN A 112 0.55 2.13 0.45
CA ASN A 112 1.66 2.65 1.26
C ASN A 112 2.30 1.45 1.97
N CYS A 113 3.52 1.08 1.58
CA CYS A 113 4.27 -0.02 2.17
C CYS A 113 5.20 0.52 3.26
N SER A 114 5.16 -0.09 4.46
CA SER A 114 6.04 0.16 5.60
C SER A 114 6.53 -1.16 6.21
N GLU A 115 7.30 -1.10 7.30
CA GLU A 115 7.68 -2.27 8.10
C GLU A 115 6.45 -2.98 8.71
N GLU A 116 5.42 -2.19 9.05
CA GLU A 116 4.18 -2.63 9.69
C GLU A 116 3.28 -3.40 8.72
N GLY A 117 3.36 -3.12 7.40
CA GLY A 117 2.57 -3.80 6.39
C GLY A 117 2.23 -2.92 5.18
N VAL A 118 0.96 -2.96 4.76
CA VAL A 118 0.46 -2.19 3.60
C VAL A 118 -0.87 -1.49 3.93
N THR A 119 -0.88 -0.16 3.89
CA THR A 119 -2.12 0.64 3.93
C THR A 119 -2.70 0.80 2.52
N VAL A 120 -4.00 0.56 2.38
CA VAL A 120 -4.74 0.59 1.11
C VAL A 120 -5.65 1.81 1.05
N SER A 121 -5.65 2.52 -0.08
CA SER A 121 -6.65 3.56 -0.39
C SER A 121 -7.21 3.37 -1.81
N VAL A 122 -8.51 3.63 -1.99
CA VAL A 122 -9.19 3.61 -3.30
C VAL A 122 -9.80 4.98 -3.57
N ASN A 123 -9.48 5.58 -4.72
CA ASN A 123 -9.87 6.95 -5.09
C ASN A 123 -9.56 8.02 -4.03
N GLY A 124 -8.52 7.79 -3.23
CA GLY A 124 -8.10 8.67 -2.14
C GLY A 124 -8.74 8.36 -0.78
N ALA A 125 -9.82 7.58 -0.72
CA ALA A 125 -10.40 7.10 0.54
C ALA A 125 -9.59 5.93 1.09
N GLU A 126 -9.06 6.05 2.31
CA GLU A 126 -8.37 4.97 2.99
C GLU A 126 -9.34 3.85 3.41
N GLN A 127 -8.90 2.60 3.27
CA GLN A 127 -9.66 1.40 3.67
C GLN A 127 -9.10 0.75 4.95
N GLY A 128 -7.86 1.11 5.31
CA GLY A 128 -7.11 0.57 6.45
C GLY A 128 -5.82 -0.14 6.03
N MET A 129 -5.18 -0.81 6.99
CA MET A 129 -3.89 -1.48 6.83
C MET A 129 -4.02 -3.00 6.95
N ALA A 130 -3.34 -3.73 6.05
CA ALA A 130 -2.95 -5.12 6.28
C ALA A 130 -1.65 -5.11 7.09
N ALA A 131 -1.77 -5.06 8.42
CA ALA A 131 -0.66 -4.95 9.37
C ALA A 131 0.00 -6.34 9.57
N LEU A 132 0.99 -6.64 8.74
CA LEU A 132 1.64 -7.95 8.62
C LEU A 132 3.13 -7.73 8.33
N ASN A 133 4.00 -8.21 9.22
CA ASN A 133 5.45 -7.99 9.12
C ASN A 133 6.01 -8.55 7.80
N GLY A 134 6.81 -7.74 7.10
CA GLY A 134 7.38 -8.12 5.80
C GLY A 134 6.40 -8.07 4.61
N LEU A 135 5.09 -7.87 4.82
CA LEU A 135 4.12 -7.71 3.72
C LEU A 135 4.44 -6.48 2.87
N GLY A 136 4.85 -5.37 3.50
CA GLY A 136 5.31 -4.18 2.79
C GLY A 136 6.49 -4.48 1.85
N SER A 137 7.44 -5.31 2.29
CA SER A 137 8.62 -5.67 1.50
C SER A 137 8.25 -6.60 0.34
N ALA A 138 7.40 -7.60 0.60
CA ALA A 138 6.85 -8.48 -0.43
C ALA A 138 6.03 -7.72 -1.48
N PHE A 139 5.32 -6.66 -1.08
CA PHE A 139 4.56 -5.80 -2.00
C PHE A 139 5.48 -4.92 -2.86
N VAL A 140 6.59 -4.40 -2.32
CA VAL A 140 7.63 -3.73 -3.13
C VAL A 140 8.19 -4.68 -4.20
N ASP A 141 8.45 -5.94 -3.85
CA ASP A 141 9.00 -6.93 -4.78
C ASP A 141 8.06 -7.23 -5.96
N VAL A 142 6.73 -7.11 -5.81
CA VAL A 142 5.75 -7.25 -6.92
C VAL A 142 6.08 -6.31 -8.09
N PHE A 143 6.64 -5.15 -7.78
CA PHE A 143 6.95 -4.09 -8.73
C PHE A 143 8.44 -3.95 -9.04
N MET A 144 9.32 -4.43 -8.15
CA MET A 144 10.75 -4.09 -8.17
C MET A 144 11.71 -5.29 -8.25
N ASP A 145 11.22 -6.54 -8.17
CA ASP A 145 12.07 -7.73 -8.36
C ASP A 145 12.20 -8.20 -9.83
N GLY A 146 13.00 -9.23 -10.08
CA GLY A 146 13.23 -9.79 -11.42
C GLY A 146 12.01 -10.46 -12.08
N ASN A 147 10.92 -10.68 -11.32
CA ASN A 147 9.63 -11.20 -11.77
C ASN A 147 8.54 -10.11 -11.74
N THR A 148 8.94 -8.83 -11.79
CA THR A 148 8.05 -7.66 -11.67
C THR A 148 6.87 -7.68 -12.64
N VAL A 149 5.70 -7.23 -12.17
CA VAL A 149 4.50 -7.04 -13.01
C VAL A 149 4.59 -5.81 -13.93
N SER A 150 5.64 -4.97 -13.80
CA SER A 150 5.91 -3.86 -14.71
C SER A 150 7.42 -3.58 -14.84
N PRO A 151 8.13 -4.28 -15.75
CA PRO A 151 9.54 -3.97 -16.06
C PRO A 151 9.78 -2.50 -16.39
N THR A 152 8.84 -1.88 -17.14
CA THR A 152 8.87 -0.46 -17.50
C THR A 152 8.91 0.50 -16.30
N LEU A 153 8.40 0.10 -15.14
CA LEU A 153 8.51 0.90 -13.93
C LEU A 153 9.95 0.88 -13.40
N VAL A 154 10.56 -0.30 -13.35
CA VAL A 154 11.97 -0.48 -12.93
C VAL A 154 12.91 0.27 -13.88
N ASP A 155 12.69 0.14 -15.19
CA ASP A 155 13.42 0.87 -16.23
C ASP A 155 13.31 2.39 -16.02
N SER A 156 12.10 2.90 -15.77
CA SER A 156 11.88 4.32 -15.48
C SER A 156 12.59 4.77 -14.21
N CYS A 157 12.47 4.02 -13.11
CA CYS A 157 13.04 4.41 -11.82
C CYS A 157 14.57 4.51 -11.87
N VAL A 158 15.24 3.55 -12.52
CA VAL A 158 16.70 3.59 -12.69
C VAL A 158 17.08 4.69 -13.69
N SER A 159 16.38 4.82 -14.81
CA SER A 159 16.65 5.87 -15.81
C SER A 159 16.54 7.29 -15.23
N THR A 160 15.54 7.57 -14.39
CA THR A 160 15.33 8.89 -13.78
C THR A 160 16.41 9.28 -12.76
N TRP A 161 17.00 8.32 -12.04
CA TRP A 161 17.84 8.60 -10.87
C TRP A 161 19.29 8.08 -10.93
N SER A 162 19.69 7.40 -12.01
CA SER A 162 21.05 6.87 -12.18
C SER A 162 22.06 7.84 -12.81
N SER A 163 21.65 9.00 -13.34
CA SER A 163 22.58 10.04 -13.83
C SER A 163 23.26 10.79 -12.68
N ASP A 164 24.46 11.33 -12.89
CA ASP A 164 25.22 11.96 -11.80
C ASP A 164 24.56 13.24 -11.28
N ASP A 165 23.90 14.02 -12.14
CA ASP A 165 23.05 15.15 -11.72
C ASP A 165 21.89 14.69 -10.83
N ALA A 166 21.22 13.58 -11.19
CA ALA A 166 20.10 13.06 -10.40
C ALA A 166 20.57 12.46 -9.06
N LYS A 167 21.73 11.80 -9.03
CA LYS A 167 22.40 11.38 -7.78
C LYS A 167 22.74 12.58 -6.88
N LEU A 168 23.24 13.68 -7.46
CA LEU A 168 23.56 14.91 -6.73
C LEU A 168 22.30 15.57 -6.15
N MET A 169 21.22 15.62 -6.93
CA MET A 169 19.91 16.08 -6.45
C MET A 169 19.36 15.18 -5.33
N ALA A 170 19.39 13.86 -5.49
CA ALA A 170 18.95 12.92 -4.45
C ALA A 170 19.77 13.08 -3.15
N THR A 171 21.10 13.21 -3.26
CA THR A 171 22.00 13.45 -2.12
C THR A 171 21.70 14.77 -1.42
N THR A 172 21.38 15.82 -2.17
CA THR A 172 20.96 17.12 -1.64
C THR A 172 19.62 17.02 -0.91
N LEU A 173 18.66 16.26 -1.46
CA LEU A 173 17.38 15.98 -0.81
C LEU A 173 17.54 15.16 0.49
N VAL A 174 18.50 14.23 0.56
CA VAL A 174 18.85 13.51 1.81
C VAL A 174 19.34 14.51 2.86
N GLY A 175 20.35 15.33 2.54
CA GLY A 175 20.90 16.31 3.49
C GLY A 175 19.91 17.41 3.94
N LEU A 176 18.92 17.74 3.10
CA LEU A 176 17.80 18.61 3.50
C LEU A 176 16.82 17.89 4.44
N ASN A 177 16.45 16.65 4.14
CA ASN A 177 15.58 15.82 4.98
C ASN A 177 16.19 15.57 6.37
N GLU A 178 17.51 15.36 6.45
CA GLU A 178 18.23 15.22 7.72
C GLU A 178 18.21 16.52 8.53
N LYS A 179 18.47 17.69 7.92
CA LYS A 179 18.41 19.00 8.60
C LYS A 179 17.04 19.28 9.21
N ILE A 180 15.97 19.00 8.47
CA ILE A 180 14.57 19.18 8.95
C ILE A 180 14.33 18.36 10.22
N ARG A 181 14.83 17.13 10.27
CA ARG A 181 14.62 16.22 11.42
C ARG A 181 15.42 16.60 12.66
N HIS A 182 16.57 17.25 12.52
CA HIS A 182 17.33 17.77 13.66
C HIS A 182 16.72 19.08 14.17
N SER A 183 16.31 19.97 13.26
CA SER A 183 15.69 21.27 13.60
C SER A 183 14.35 21.16 14.34
N GLY A 184 13.70 19.99 14.34
CA GLY A 184 12.43 19.77 15.05
C GLY A 184 12.56 19.46 16.56
N ASN A 185 13.79 19.32 17.09
CA ASN A 185 14.02 18.92 18.48
C ASN A 185 14.47 20.07 19.40
N ASP A 186 14.73 21.27 18.86
CA ASP A 186 15.38 22.38 19.60
C ASP A 186 14.41 23.44 20.15
N GLU A 187 13.09 23.25 20.07
CA GLU A 187 12.13 24.03 20.90
C GLU A 187 12.07 23.49 22.33
N LYS A 188 13.21 23.59 23.03
CA LYS A 188 13.24 23.40 24.49
C LYS A 188 12.57 24.62 25.13
N ILE A 189 11.40 24.40 25.73
CA ILE A 189 10.66 25.40 26.50
C ILE A 189 11.61 26.13 27.46
N ILE A 190 11.67 27.45 27.34
CA ILE A 190 12.37 28.30 28.30
C ILE A 190 11.47 28.41 29.53
N ASP A 191 11.83 27.66 30.56
CA ASP A 191 11.20 27.74 31.89
C ASP A 191 11.55 29.08 32.55
N THR A 192 10.68 30.07 32.38
CA THR A 192 10.75 31.36 33.09
C THR A 192 10.13 31.21 34.47
N SER A 193 10.93 30.69 35.41
CA SER A 193 10.63 30.72 36.83
C SER A 193 10.80 32.15 37.37
N GLU A 194 9.72 32.93 37.35
CA GLU A 194 9.59 34.16 38.13
C GLU A 194 9.26 33.84 39.61
N ASP A 195 9.48 34.81 40.51
CA ASP A 195 9.60 34.61 41.96
C ASP A 195 8.35 34.08 42.69
N GLU A 196 8.59 33.48 43.87
CA GLU A 196 7.54 33.08 44.81
C GLU A 196 6.68 34.26 45.28
N VAL A 197 5.35 34.13 45.19
CA VAL A 197 4.41 34.87 46.04
C VAL A 197 3.42 33.89 46.67
N VAL A 198 3.69 33.53 47.93
CA VAL A 198 2.79 32.70 48.74
C VAL A 198 1.63 33.54 49.28
N ILE A 199 0.39 33.23 48.85
CA ILE A 199 -0.83 33.56 49.58
C ILE A 199 -1.74 32.32 49.61
N ASP A 200 -1.90 31.76 50.81
CA ASP A 200 -2.78 30.64 51.13
C ASP A 200 -4.17 31.14 51.58
N SER A 201 -5.27 30.50 51.15
CA SER A 201 -6.56 30.44 51.87
C SER A 201 -7.68 29.65 51.16
N ASN A 202 -7.93 28.43 51.68
CA ASN A 202 -9.22 27.98 52.23
C ASN A 202 -10.53 27.75 51.40
N THR A 203 -11.18 26.62 51.76
CA THR A 203 -12.65 26.38 51.83
C THR A 203 -13.41 25.70 50.64
N ALA A 204 -13.32 24.36 50.63
CA ALA A 204 -14.41 23.40 50.85
C ALA A 204 -15.65 23.19 49.91
N ALA A 205 -15.98 21.89 49.75
CA ALA A 205 -17.31 21.26 49.76
C ALA A 205 -18.32 21.48 48.59
N ASN A 206 -18.36 20.52 47.65
CA ASN A 206 -19.43 19.50 47.48
C ASN A 206 -19.22 18.79 46.11
N ALA A 207 -19.34 17.47 45.92
CA ALA A 207 -20.25 16.45 46.45
C ALA A 207 -21.68 16.50 45.88
N THR A 208 -21.92 15.77 44.78
CA THR A 208 -22.91 14.66 44.71
C THR A 208 -22.71 13.86 43.41
N ALA A 209 -23.16 12.60 43.39
CA ALA A 209 -23.20 11.73 42.22
C ALA A 209 -24.60 11.12 42.09
N THR A 210 -24.99 10.68 40.88
CA THR A 210 -26.14 9.77 40.67
C THR A 210 -26.00 9.00 39.36
N GLU A 211 -26.01 7.67 39.49
CA GLU A 211 -26.57 6.69 38.53
C GLU A 211 -28.08 7.00 38.27
N VAL A 212 -28.82 6.39 37.34
CA VAL A 212 -28.63 5.21 36.46
C VAL A 212 -29.12 5.60 35.02
N ASP A 213 -29.49 4.79 34.01
CA ASP A 213 -29.78 3.35 33.85
C ASP A 213 -29.55 2.87 32.41
N GLU A 214 -29.69 1.57 32.17
CA GLU A 214 -29.89 0.92 30.85
C GLU A 214 -31.37 0.38 30.79
N PRO A 215 -31.83 -0.61 29.96
CA PRO A 215 -31.19 -1.41 28.91
C PRO A 215 -32.00 -1.52 27.57
N ASN A 216 -31.45 -2.30 26.62
CA ASN A 216 -32.13 -3.16 25.64
C ASN A 216 -33.22 -2.62 24.68
N GLU A 217 -33.06 -2.91 23.38
CA GLU A 217 -33.81 -4.03 22.78
C GLU A 217 -33.03 -4.66 21.59
N ALA A 218 -33.37 -5.90 21.22
CA ALA A 218 -32.76 -6.65 20.12
C ALA A 218 -33.81 -7.12 19.12
N THR A 219 -33.47 -7.23 17.82
CA THR A 219 -34.40 -7.69 16.78
C THR A 219 -33.77 -8.72 15.85
N THR A 220 -34.30 -9.95 15.89
CA THR A 220 -33.93 -11.06 15.02
C THR A 220 -34.84 -11.11 13.78
N ILE A 221 -34.28 -11.34 12.60
CA ILE A 221 -35.03 -11.57 11.34
C ILE A 221 -34.49 -12.84 10.66
N PRO A 222 -35.35 -13.73 10.11
CA PRO A 222 -34.98 -15.14 9.89
C PRO A 222 -34.37 -15.48 8.52
N SER A 223 -33.86 -16.72 8.46
CA SER A 223 -33.10 -17.35 7.36
C SER A 223 -33.82 -17.44 6.01
N LYS A 224 -33.02 -17.59 4.95
CA LYS A 224 -33.36 -18.35 3.74
C LYS A 224 -32.22 -19.25 3.33
N GLU A 225 -32.49 -20.54 3.22
CA GLU A 225 -31.61 -21.50 2.54
C GLU A 225 -31.65 -21.25 1.03
N TYR A 226 -30.52 -21.48 0.35
CA TYR A 226 -30.45 -21.57 -1.10
C TYR A 226 -29.78 -22.89 -1.48
N ASP A 227 -30.61 -23.89 -1.74
CA ASP A 227 -30.22 -25.12 -2.43
C ASP A 227 -29.91 -24.80 -3.91
N HIS A 228 -28.76 -25.26 -4.40
CA HIS A 228 -28.36 -25.25 -5.82
C HIS A 228 -27.46 -26.46 -6.09
N GLY A 229 -27.93 -27.36 -6.94
CA GLY A 229 -27.29 -28.66 -7.20
C GLY A 229 -26.17 -28.65 -8.23
N ASP A 230 -25.56 -29.83 -8.40
CA ASP A 230 -24.54 -30.14 -9.41
C ASP A 230 -25.03 -29.88 -10.87
N GLU A 231 -24.48 -28.87 -11.55
CA GLU A 231 -24.39 -28.87 -13.02
C GLU A 231 -22.94 -29.02 -13.49
N LYS A 232 -22.64 -30.19 -14.06
CA LYS A 232 -21.31 -30.56 -14.55
C LYS A 232 -21.09 -30.02 -15.96
N HIS A 233 -20.57 -28.80 -16.06
CA HIS A 233 -20.17 -28.24 -17.36
C HIS A 233 -18.96 -28.99 -17.96
N GLU A 234 -19.24 -29.84 -18.95
CA GLU A 234 -18.24 -30.55 -19.75
C GLU A 234 -17.42 -29.57 -20.62
N MET A 235 -16.09 -29.57 -20.48
CA MET A 235 -15.22 -28.72 -21.30
C MET A 235 -15.03 -29.26 -22.72
N PRO A 236 -15.20 -28.43 -23.78
CA PRO A 236 -14.91 -28.84 -25.15
C PRO A 236 -13.43 -29.20 -25.37
N ARG A 237 -13.17 -30.41 -25.87
CA ARG A 237 -11.81 -30.88 -26.19
C ARG A 237 -11.14 -30.02 -27.27
N LEU A 238 -9.95 -29.50 -27.00
CA LEU A 238 -9.11 -28.84 -28.02
C LEU A 238 -8.80 -29.82 -29.16
N LYS A 239 -8.98 -29.37 -30.41
CA LYS A 239 -8.56 -30.10 -31.61
C LYS A 239 -7.11 -29.76 -31.95
N THR A 240 -6.21 -30.71 -31.74
CA THR A 240 -4.77 -30.55 -32.06
C THR A 240 -4.54 -30.46 -33.56
N LEU A 241 -4.24 -29.26 -34.06
CA LEU A 241 -3.81 -29.04 -35.44
C LEU A 241 -2.37 -29.54 -35.62
N ARG A 242 -2.17 -30.52 -36.52
CA ARG A 242 -0.83 -30.96 -36.94
C ARG A 242 -0.23 -29.96 -37.95
N PRO A 243 1.08 -29.67 -37.89
CA PRO A 243 1.73 -28.84 -38.89
C PRO A 243 1.79 -29.55 -40.25
N LYS A 244 1.59 -28.81 -41.34
CA LYS A 244 1.90 -29.30 -42.69
C LYS A 244 3.38 -29.06 -42.97
N GLN A 245 4.12 -30.13 -43.27
CA GLN A 245 5.41 -29.98 -43.96
C GLN A 245 5.16 -29.44 -45.37
N LYS A 246 6.12 -28.65 -45.88
CA LYS A 246 6.23 -28.30 -47.30
C LYS A 246 7.39 -29.08 -47.90
N HIS A 247 7.20 -29.57 -49.12
CA HIS A 247 8.28 -29.71 -50.09
C HIS A 247 8.46 -28.38 -50.82
#